data_AF-A0A2N2JR06-F1
#
_entry.id   AF-A0A2N2JR06-F1
#
_cell.length_a   1.000
_cell.length_b   1.000
_cell.length_c   1.000
_cell.angle_alpha   90.00
_cell.angle_beta   90.00
_cell.angle_gamma   90.00
#
_symmetry.space_group_name_H-M   'P 1'
#
loop_
_entity.id
_entity.type
_entity.pdbx_description
1 polymer ?
#
loop_
_entity_poly.entity_id
_entity_poly.type
_entity_poly.pdbx_seq_one_letter_code
_entity_poly.pdbx_strand_id
1 'polypeptide(L)'
;MPLKIYSSNRMENLVEALAGVVREPLSSPFTPEVIVVQSKGLQRWLAMELSRRFGVWANGDFPFPNSMVWRLFQAVLPELPDTSPFSPEIMTWRIAGMLPGFLEREEFSRLKHYLAGDRDGLKLFQLSEKIADSFDQYTLFRPGMIQQWEEGSDGDWQEILWRELAYTGEWRHRARIKEEFHRKIKDLPVPIAGIPERISLFGISSLPAYHVEVLAAISHFTEVNLFLLSPTIEYWADIVSTREQAFRKPEERALLSEGNPLLASLGKLGRDFSDMMVECGELAVGNLDLYVDSDGGSLLKAIQSDILNLRGTEEGRGRLEITEHDKSIQVHSCHSPMREMEVLFDSILSMLDEVPGLNPRDILVMTPDIEMYAPYISAVFEGCQDPARRIPFSIADRSLAKEGRIAPVLLKLLGLPGSRVTVVQVLDILESPSVRQRFELDSEELERIRSWLEE
;
A
#
# COMPACT_ATOMS: atom_id res chain seq x y z
N MET A 1 26.34 8.16 -10.44
CA MET A 1 25.56 8.30 -11.68
C MET A 1 24.32 9.13 -11.34
N PRO A 2 23.59 9.71 -12.30
CA PRO A 2 22.60 10.72 -11.94
C PRO A 2 21.36 10.12 -11.28
N LEU A 3 20.96 10.68 -10.13
CA LEU A 3 19.57 10.67 -9.69
C LEU A 3 18.77 11.60 -10.62
N LYS A 4 17.68 11.11 -11.20
CA LYS A 4 16.76 11.91 -12.01
C LYS A 4 15.35 11.84 -11.43
N ILE A 5 14.66 12.97 -11.42
CA ILE A 5 13.28 13.06 -10.92
C ILE A 5 12.38 13.48 -12.08
N TYR A 6 11.29 12.74 -12.26
CA TYR A 6 10.24 12.97 -13.23
C TYR A 6 8.95 13.21 -12.46
N SER A 7 8.38 14.41 -12.56
CA SER A 7 7.18 14.77 -11.80
C SER A 7 6.01 15.01 -12.73
N SER A 8 4.83 14.51 -12.40
CA SER A 8 3.62 14.77 -13.18
C SER A 8 2.35 14.62 -12.34
N ASN A 9 1.29 15.31 -12.77
CA ASN A 9 -0.07 15.10 -12.28
C ASN A 9 -0.81 13.96 -13.00
N ARG A 10 -0.17 13.26 -13.95
CA ARG A 10 -0.76 12.18 -14.74
C ARG A 10 0.17 10.98 -14.85
N MET A 11 -0.37 9.80 -14.53
CA MET A 11 0.36 8.53 -14.62
C MET A 11 0.76 8.20 -16.06
N GLU A 12 -0.04 8.63 -17.03
CA GLU A 12 0.19 8.43 -18.46
C GLU A 12 1.45 9.15 -18.96
N ASN A 13 1.73 10.34 -18.41
CA ASN A 13 2.93 11.09 -18.75
C ASN A 13 4.17 10.45 -18.12
N LEU A 14 4.06 9.99 -16.87
CA LEU A 14 5.15 9.27 -16.20
C LEU A 14 5.49 7.98 -16.93
N VAL A 15 4.49 7.21 -17.39
CA VAL A 15 4.76 5.96 -18.10
C VAL A 15 5.40 6.21 -19.47
N GLU A 16 5.07 7.32 -20.12
CA GLU A 16 5.74 7.72 -21.36
C GLU A 16 7.21 8.10 -21.12
N ALA A 17 7.49 8.83 -20.04
CA ALA A 17 8.86 9.14 -19.64
C ALA A 17 9.65 7.87 -19.28
N LEU A 18 9.05 6.94 -18.54
CA LEU A 18 9.65 5.65 -18.22
C LEU A 18 9.91 4.84 -19.50
N ALA A 19 8.97 4.82 -20.45
CA ALA A 19 9.16 4.19 -21.76
C ALA A 19 10.35 4.82 -22.52
N GLY A 20 10.54 6.13 -22.41
CA GLY A 20 11.72 6.82 -22.93
C GLY A 20 13.02 6.29 -22.31
N VAL A 21 13.05 6.12 -20.98
CA VAL A 21 14.22 5.61 -20.24
C VAL A 21 14.54 4.17 -20.62
N VAL A 22 13.55 3.26 -20.57
CA VAL A 22 13.77 1.83 -20.83
C VAL A 22 13.96 1.48 -22.30
N ARG A 23 13.78 2.45 -23.20
CA ARG A 23 14.12 2.30 -24.63
C ARG A 23 15.64 2.20 -24.83
N GLU A 24 16.43 2.79 -23.92
CA GLU A 24 17.87 2.55 -23.86
C GLU A 24 18.11 1.18 -23.19
N PRO A 25 18.66 0.20 -23.94
CA PRO A 25 18.84 -1.15 -23.44
C PRO A 25 19.95 -1.22 -22.38
N LEU A 26 19.79 -2.13 -21.43
CA LEU A 26 20.83 -2.50 -20.47
C LEU A 26 22.00 -3.21 -21.16
N SER A 27 23.10 -3.42 -20.44
CA SER A 27 24.32 -4.06 -20.99
C SER A 27 24.10 -5.47 -21.53
N SER A 28 23.10 -6.19 -21.02
CA SER A 28 22.76 -7.57 -21.41
C SER A 28 21.26 -7.76 -21.57
N PRO A 29 20.79 -8.48 -22.60
CA PRO A 29 19.37 -8.77 -22.81
C PRO A 29 18.76 -9.70 -21.75
N PHE A 30 19.59 -10.35 -20.94
CA PHE A 30 19.13 -11.21 -19.84
C PHE A 30 19.08 -10.48 -18.49
N THR A 31 19.63 -9.27 -18.40
CA THR A 31 19.50 -8.45 -17.19
C THR A 31 18.07 -7.93 -17.10
N PRO A 32 17.36 -8.14 -15.98
CA PRO A 32 16.01 -7.65 -15.84
C PRO A 32 15.98 -6.13 -15.62
N GLU A 33 14.97 -5.48 -16.18
CA GLU A 33 14.71 -4.06 -15.91
C GLU A 33 14.07 -3.92 -14.54
N VAL A 34 14.73 -3.22 -13.60
CA VAL A 34 14.26 -3.11 -12.21
C VAL A 34 13.37 -1.88 -12.05
N ILE A 35 12.07 -2.12 -11.86
CA ILE A 35 11.06 -1.06 -11.67
C ILE A 35 10.33 -1.25 -10.34
N VAL A 36 10.70 -0.47 -9.33
CA VAL A 36 10.08 -0.49 -8.01
C VAL A 36 8.66 0.09 -8.09
N VAL A 37 7.69 -0.64 -7.54
CA VAL A 37 6.27 -0.26 -7.52
C VAL A 37 5.67 -0.50 -6.12
N GLN A 38 4.57 0.16 -5.79
CA GLN A 38 3.93 0.04 -4.46
C GLN A 38 2.77 -0.94 -4.41
N SER A 39 2.34 -1.51 -5.54
CA SER A 39 1.26 -2.48 -5.57
C SER A 39 1.36 -3.42 -6.78
N LYS A 40 0.76 -4.62 -6.65
CA LYS A 40 0.62 -5.56 -7.77
C LYS A 40 -0.28 -5.02 -8.88
N GLY A 41 -1.27 -4.19 -8.53
CA GLY A 41 -2.12 -3.50 -9.49
C GLY A 41 -1.30 -2.58 -10.40
N LEU A 42 -0.43 -1.76 -9.79
CA LEU A 42 0.47 -0.87 -10.53
C LEU A 42 1.48 -1.65 -11.38
N GLN A 43 2.06 -2.74 -10.84
CA GLN A 43 2.90 -3.65 -11.62
C GLN A 43 2.20 -4.12 -12.90
N ARG A 44 0.97 -4.65 -12.76
CA ARG A 44 0.21 -5.21 -13.88
C ARG A 44 -0.15 -4.14 -14.89
N TRP A 45 -0.65 -2.99 -14.42
CA TRP A 45 -0.96 -1.84 -15.27
C TRP A 45 0.27 -1.40 -16.06
N LEU A 46 1.40 -1.24 -15.38
CA LEU A 46 2.65 -0.78 -15.97
C LEU A 46 3.17 -1.77 -17.02
N ALA A 47 3.19 -3.07 -16.71
CA ALA A 47 3.59 -4.10 -17.67
C ALA A 47 2.70 -4.10 -18.92
N MET A 48 1.39 -3.88 -18.76
CA MET A 48 0.46 -3.75 -19.90
C MET A 48 0.72 -2.48 -20.71
N GLU A 49 0.97 -1.35 -20.05
CA GLU A 49 1.28 -0.07 -20.72
C GLU A 49 2.59 -0.12 -21.50
N LEU A 50 3.63 -0.73 -20.94
CA LEU A 50 4.90 -0.94 -21.63
C LEU A 50 4.73 -1.94 -22.78
N SER A 51 3.98 -3.03 -22.59
CA SER A 51 3.71 -3.99 -23.66
C SER A 51 2.93 -3.37 -24.82
N ARG A 52 2.00 -2.44 -24.57
CA ARG A 52 1.29 -1.73 -25.63
C ARG A 52 2.21 -0.85 -26.47
N ARG A 53 3.22 -0.22 -25.85
CA ARG A 53 4.18 0.68 -26.51
C ARG A 53 5.27 -0.07 -27.26
N PHE A 54 5.81 -1.14 -26.69
CA PHE A 54 6.91 -1.90 -27.27
C PHE A 54 6.47 -3.15 -28.04
N GLY A 55 5.16 -3.46 -28.04
CA GLY A 55 4.59 -4.69 -28.58
C GLY A 55 4.72 -5.88 -27.64
N VAL A 56 5.86 -6.03 -26.97
CA VAL A 56 6.12 -7.02 -25.93
C VAL A 56 6.86 -6.37 -24.78
N TRP A 57 6.46 -6.69 -23.54
CA TRP A 57 7.22 -6.37 -22.34
C TRP A 57 7.56 -7.65 -21.58
N ALA A 58 8.84 -7.95 -21.43
CA ALA A 58 9.35 -9.15 -20.79
C ALA A 58 10.58 -8.83 -19.95
N ASN A 59 10.91 -9.72 -19.01
CA ASN A 59 12.08 -9.58 -18.12
C ASN A 59 12.09 -8.29 -17.26
N GLY A 60 10.92 -7.72 -16.96
CA GLY A 60 10.79 -6.66 -15.96
C GLY A 60 10.68 -7.25 -14.56
N ASP A 61 11.52 -6.79 -13.63
CA ASP A 61 11.46 -7.13 -12.22
C ASP A 61 10.83 -5.98 -11.44
N PHE A 62 9.81 -6.30 -10.63
CA PHE A 62 8.97 -5.31 -9.98
C PHE A 62 8.98 -5.45 -8.44
N PRO A 63 10.13 -5.22 -7.78
CA PRO A 63 10.20 -5.32 -6.33
C PRO A 63 9.41 -4.20 -5.66
N PHE A 64 8.92 -4.45 -4.46
CA PHE A 64 8.39 -3.39 -3.58
C PHE A 64 9.53 -2.64 -2.89
N PRO A 65 9.32 -1.40 -2.40
CA PRO A 65 10.39 -0.57 -1.83
C PRO A 65 11.21 -1.27 -0.74
N ASN A 66 10.57 -1.96 0.21
CA ASN A 66 11.27 -2.72 1.26
C ASN A 66 12.15 -3.84 0.69
N SER A 67 11.63 -4.60 -0.28
CA SER A 67 12.38 -5.68 -0.92
C SER A 67 13.56 -5.12 -1.72
N MET A 68 13.37 -3.99 -2.41
CA MET A 68 14.45 -3.35 -3.16
C MET A 68 15.56 -2.84 -2.24
N VAL A 69 15.21 -2.13 -1.16
CA VAL A 69 16.19 -1.67 -0.16
C VAL A 69 16.92 -2.85 0.47
N TRP A 70 16.24 -3.95 0.79
CA TRP A 70 16.89 -5.15 1.33
C TRP A 70 17.89 -5.76 0.33
N ARG A 71 17.55 -5.84 -0.95
CA ARG A 71 18.47 -6.30 -2.00
C ARG A 71 19.71 -5.40 -2.11
N LEU A 72 19.54 -4.07 -2.01
CA LEU A 72 20.66 -3.13 -2.00
C LEU A 72 21.55 -3.32 -0.77
N PHE A 73 20.96 -3.59 0.39
CA PHE A 73 21.71 -3.93 1.59
C PHE A 73 22.50 -5.22 1.42
N GLN A 74 21.90 -6.29 0.89
CA GLN A 74 22.62 -7.55 0.65
C GLN A 74 23.77 -7.40 -0.35
N ALA A 75 23.64 -6.51 -1.35
CA ALA A 75 24.72 -6.23 -2.30
C ALA A 75 25.93 -5.55 -1.62
N VAL A 76 25.71 -4.69 -0.63
CA VAL A 76 26.78 -3.96 0.10
C VAL A 76 27.23 -4.69 1.38
N LEU A 77 26.36 -5.50 1.96
CA LEU A 77 26.52 -6.27 3.19
C LEU A 77 26.17 -7.75 2.91
N PRO A 78 27.04 -8.51 2.22
CA PRO A 78 26.75 -9.89 1.82
C PRO A 78 26.54 -10.86 2.99
N GLU A 79 26.91 -10.46 4.22
CA GLU A 79 26.66 -11.24 5.43
C GLU A 79 25.18 -11.27 5.86
N LEU A 80 24.31 -10.44 5.26
CA LEU A 80 22.91 -10.35 5.64
C LEU A 80 22.10 -11.57 5.14
N PRO A 81 21.22 -12.14 5.99
CA PRO A 81 20.36 -13.25 5.60
C PRO A 81 19.29 -12.83 4.58
N ASP A 82 18.66 -13.80 3.91
CA ASP A 82 17.57 -13.54 2.96
C ASP A 82 16.36 -12.85 3.60
N THR A 83 16.07 -13.22 4.85
CA THR A 83 14.98 -12.62 5.63
C THR A 83 15.54 -11.93 6.87
N SER A 84 15.12 -10.69 7.10
CA SER A 84 15.49 -9.96 8.32
C SER A 84 15.04 -10.71 9.57
N PRO A 85 15.95 -11.00 10.52
CA PRO A 85 15.61 -11.56 11.83
C PRO A 85 14.73 -10.64 12.69
N PHE A 86 14.61 -9.36 12.30
CA PHE A 86 13.74 -8.35 12.89
C PHE A 86 12.49 -8.09 12.03
N SER A 87 12.09 -9.02 11.18
CA SER A 87 10.77 -8.98 10.56
C SER A 87 9.67 -9.13 11.63
N PRO A 88 8.54 -8.41 11.55
CA PRO A 88 7.46 -8.48 12.54
C PRO A 88 7.03 -9.92 12.86
N GLU A 89 6.96 -10.78 11.85
CA GLU A 89 6.56 -12.18 11.98
C GLU A 89 7.55 -12.97 12.85
N ILE A 90 8.86 -12.77 12.67
CA ILE A 90 9.90 -13.43 13.48
C ILE A 90 9.93 -12.83 14.88
N MET A 91 9.85 -11.50 14.99
CA MET A 91 9.85 -10.81 16.28
C MET A 91 8.65 -11.22 17.14
N THR A 92 7.49 -11.44 16.53
CA THR A 92 6.28 -11.91 17.24
C THR A 92 6.56 -13.19 18.02
N TRP A 93 7.17 -14.19 17.39
CA TRP A 93 7.50 -15.46 18.05
C TRP A 93 8.60 -15.32 19.09
N ARG A 94 9.62 -14.49 18.83
CA ARG A 94 10.69 -14.22 19.80
C ARG A 94 10.15 -13.54 21.06
N ILE A 95 9.32 -12.51 20.86
CA ILE A 95 8.66 -11.77 21.94
C ILE A 95 7.72 -12.70 22.71
N ALA A 96 6.90 -13.51 22.02
CA ALA A 96 6.02 -14.46 22.68
C ALA A 96 6.79 -15.48 23.53
N GLY A 97 7.97 -15.93 23.07
CA GLY A 97 8.83 -16.84 23.82
C GLY A 97 9.52 -16.20 25.03
N MET A 98 9.92 -14.93 24.93
CA MET A 98 10.71 -14.27 25.97
C MET A 98 9.87 -13.49 26.99
N LEU A 99 8.76 -12.87 26.57
CA LEU A 99 7.93 -11.99 27.40
C LEU A 99 7.50 -12.63 28.73
N PRO A 100 7.10 -13.93 28.79
CA PRO A 100 6.76 -14.58 30.05
C PRO A 100 7.86 -14.49 31.12
N GLY A 101 9.14 -14.52 30.71
CA GLY A 101 10.29 -14.40 31.62
C GLY A 101 10.45 -13.02 32.25
N PHE A 102 9.79 -11.98 31.71
CA PHE A 102 9.85 -10.60 32.21
C PHE A 102 8.64 -10.22 33.07
N LEU A 103 7.56 -10.99 33.06
CA LEU A 103 6.29 -10.60 33.70
C LEU A 103 6.40 -10.39 35.22
N GLU A 104 7.36 -11.03 35.88
CA GLU A 104 7.59 -10.85 37.32
C GLU A 104 8.34 -9.56 37.68
N ARG A 105 8.88 -8.83 36.68
CA ARG A 105 9.51 -7.52 36.90
C ARG A 105 8.44 -6.43 37.10
N GLU A 106 8.75 -5.41 37.90
CA GLU A 106 7.78 -4.36 38.29
C GLU A 106 7.29 -3.55 37.08
N GLU A 107 8.19 -3.28 36.14
CA GLU A 107 7.96 -2.53 34.91
C GLU A 107 6.92 -3.23 34.00
N PHE A 108 6.83 -4.57 34.08
CA PHE A 108 5.93 -5.39 33.25
C PHE A 108 4.57 -5.66 33.92
N SER A 109 4.29 -5.05 35.07
CA SER A 109 3.07 -5.26 35.86
C SER A 109 1.76 -5.10 35.07
N ARG A 110 1.70 -4.12 34.16
CA ARG A 110 0.53 -3.90 33.28
C ARG A 110 0.31 -5.06 32.31
N LEU A 111 1.39 -5.57 31.72
CA LEU A 111 1.35 -6.70 30.79
C LEU A 111 1.00 -8.00 31.52
N LYS A 112 1.56 -8.21 32.72
CA LYS A 112 1.19 -9.32 33.60
C LYS A 112 -0.31 -9.34 33.89
N HIS A 113 -0.89 -8.17 34.20
CA HIS A 113 -2.32 -8.06 34.47
C HIS A 113 -3.18 -8.34 33.23
N TYR A 114 -2.76 -7.85 32.06
CA TYR A 114 -3.45 -8.09 30.79
C TYR A 114 -3.47 -9.58 30.39
N LEU A 115 -2.32 -10.25 30.56
CA LEU A 115 -2.13 -11.66 30.24
C LEU A 115 -2.71 -12.61 31.32
N ALA A 116 -3.28 -12.08 32.40
CA ALA A 116 -3.93 -12.89 33.41
C ALA A 116 -5.06 -13.74 32.79
N GLY A 117 -5.04 -15.05 33.08
CA GLY A 117 -6.03 -16.01 32.60
C GLY A 117 -5.92 -16.38 31.12
N ASP A 118 -4.82 -16.07 30.44
CA ASP A 118 -4.56 -16.52 29.07
C ASP A 118 -4.22 -18.02 29.02
N ARG A 119 -5.25 -18.87 28.90
CA ARG A 119 -5.08 -20.33 28.93
C ARG A 119 -4.47 -20.88 27.65
N ASP A 120 -4.82 -20.29 26.52
CA ASP A 120 -4.53 -20.82 25.19
C ASP A 120 -3.38 -20.05 24.50
N GLY A 121 -2.79 -19.05 25.17
CA GLY A 121 -1.68 -18.24 24.65
C GLY A 121 -2.07 -17.22 23.58
N LEU A 122 -3.38 -17.05 23.32
CA LEU A 122 -3.87 -16.17 22.26
C LEU A 122 -3.59 -14.70 22.59
N LYS A 123 -3.80 -14.27 23.84
CA LYS A 123 -3.51 -12.89 24.23
C LYS A 123 -2.02 -12.61 24.15
N LEU A 124 -1.19 -13.56 24.60
CA LEU A 124 0.27 -13.46 24.50
C LEU A 124 0.72 -13.29 23.05
N PHE A 125 0.20 -14.12 22.15
CA PHE A 125 0.54 -14.04 20.72
C PHE A 125 0.11 -12.70 20.10
N GLN A 126 -1.15 -12.29 20.29
CA GLN A 126 -1.68 -11.03 19.76
C GLN A 126 -0.96 -9.80 20.31
N LEU A 127 -0.64 -9.81 21.61
CA LEU A 127 0.15 -8.75 22.22
C LEU A 127 1.57 -8.71 21.63
N SER A 128 2.20 -9.87 21.46
CA SER A 128 3.54 -9.98 20.89
C SER A 128 3.59 -9.48 19.45
N GLU A 129 2.54 -9.74 18.65
CA GLU A 129 2.36 -9.20 17.30
C GLU A 129 2.31 -7.66 17.34
N LYS A 130 1.49 -7.08 18.22
CA LYS A 130 1.40 -5.61 18.36
C LYS A 130 2.69 -4.96 18.83
N ILE A 131 3.43 -5.64 19.71
CA ILE A 131 4.75 -5.17 20.15
C ILE A 131 5.74 -5.24 18.99
N ALA A 132 5.78 -6.35 18.26
CA ALA A 132 6.64 -6.54 17.10
C ALA A 132 6.39 -5.48 16.02
N ASP A 133 5.12 -5.22 15.68
CA ASP A 133 4.72 -4.18 14.74
C ASP A 133 5.21 -2.79 15.20
N SER A 134 5.06 -2.48 16.49
CA SER A 134 5.48 -1.20 17.05
C SER A 134 7.00 -1.04 17.00
N PHE A 135 7.74 -2.09 17.33
CA PHE A 135 9.20 -2.11 17.26
C PHE A 135 9.71 -1.97 15.83
N ASP A 136 9.11 -2.65 14.85
CA ASP A 136 9.44 -2.46 13.43
C ASP A 136 9.23 -1.00 13.00
N GLN A 137 8.11 -0.39 13.41
CA GLN A 137 7.84 1.02 13.15
C GLN A 137 8.86 1.95 13.83
N TYR A 138 9.26 1.68 15.08
CA TYR A 138 10.26 2.51 15.77
C TYR A 138 11.61 2.48 15.06
N THR A 139 12.03 1.32 14.55
CA THR A 139 13.28 1.22 13.78
C THR A 139 13.25 2.01 12.46
N LEU A 140 12.05 2.31 11.93
CA LEU A 140 11.87 3.08 10.70
C LEU A 140 11.69 4.58 10.98
N PHE A 141 10.85 4.93 11.95
CA PHE A 141 10.41 6.31 12.18
C PHE A 141 11.08 6.99 13.38
N ARG A 142 11.71 6.24 14.29
CA ARG A 142 12.35 6.74 15.52
C ARG A 142 13.71 6.06 15.80
N PRO A 143 14.63 5.99 14.83
CA PRO A 143 15.89 5.26 15.00
C PRO A 143 16.74 5.78 16.17
N GLY A 144 16.78 7.09 16.41
CA GLY A 144 17.55 7.66 17.54
C GLY A 144 17.03 7.25 18.92
N MET A 145 15.73 7.01 19.06
CA MET A 145 15.12 6.49 20.29
C MET A 145 15.54 5.03 20.53
N ILE A 146 15.53 4.22 19.48
CA ILE A 146 16.01 2.83 19.53
C ILE A 146 17.49 2.76 19.93
N GLN A 147 18.32 3.64 19.38
CA GLN A 147 19.73 3.73 19.77
C GLN A 147 19.90 4.09 21.27
N GLN A 148 19.14 5.07 21.76
CA GLN A 148 19.16 5.43 23.19
C GLN A 148 18.73 4.26 24.09
N TRP A 149 17.72 3.50 23.68
CA TRP A 149 17.27 2.31 24.42
C TRP A 149 18.37 1.24 24.52
N GLU A 150 19.18 1.08 23.47
CA GLU A 150 20.29 0.12 23.41
C GLU A 150 21.51 0.53 24.24
N GLU A 151 21.74 1.83 24.38
CA GLU A 151 22.85 2.39 25.19
C GLU A 151 22.48 2.52 26.68
N GLY A 152 21.18 2.59 27.01
CA GLY A 152 20.66 2.75 28.36
C GLY A 152 20.68 1.46 29.21
N SER A 153 20.70 1.62 30.54
CA SER A 153 20.61 0.51 31.51
C SER A 153 19.21 0.29 32.05
N ASP A 154 18.43 1.35 32.20
CA ASP A 154 17.10 1.36 32.81
C ASP A 154 16.05 1.80 31.78
N GLY A 155 14.77 1.85 32.14
CA GLY A 155 13.70 2.27 31.23
C GLY A 155 12.36 1.59 31.49
N ASP A 156 11.36 1.94 30.70
CA ASP A 156 10.07 1.24 30.71
C ASP A 156 10.18 -0.18 30.11
N TRP A 157 9.14 -1.00 30.26
CA TRP A 157 9.11 -2.39 29.79
C TRP A 157 9.46 -2.55 28.30
N GLN A 158 9.14 -1.56 27.45
CA GLN A 158 9.48 -1.59 26.03
C GLN A 158 10.99 -1.54 25.81
N GLU A 159 11.69 -0.71 26.57
CA GLU A 159 13.16 -0.53 26.46
C GLU A 159 13.87 -1.80 26.89
N ILE A 160 13.44 -2.35 28.04
CA ILE A 160 13.98 -3.60 28.59
C ILE A 160 13.78 -4.74 27.59
N LEU A 161 12.55 -4.88 27.06
CA LEU A 161 12.22 -5.94 26.11
C LEU A 161 12.97 -5.77 24.78
N TRP A 162 13.10 -4.53 24.27
CA TRP A 162 13.86 -4.22 23.06
C TRP A 162 15.34 -4.58 23.24
N ARG A 163 15.96 -4.18 24.35
CA ARG A 163 17.37 -4.50 24.65
C ARG A 163 17.59 -6.01 24.63
N GLU A 164 16.71 -6.77 25.25
CA GLU A 164 16.82 -8.23 25.29
C GLU A 164 16.63 -8.85 23.90
N LEU A 165 15.68 -8.32 23.11
CA LEU A 165 15.49 -8.74 21.72
C LEU A 165 16.72 -8.42 20.84
N ALA A 166 17.36 -7.28 21.07
CA ALA A 166 18.54 -6.82 20.34
C ALA A 166 19.84 -7.53 20.79
N TYR A 167 19.96 -7.85 22.08
CA TYR A 167 21.15 -8.48 22.67
C TYR A 167 21.23 -9.99 22.39
N THR A 168 20.09 -10.67 22.27
CA THR A 168 20.01 -12.12 22.09
C THR A 168 20.45 -12.63 20.70
N GLY A 169 21.05 -11.80 19.83
CA GLY A 169 21.47 -12.24 18.51
C GLY A 169 22.71 -11.54 17.93
N GLU A 170 23.39 -12.24 17.04
CA GLU A 170 24.38 -11.69 16.08
C GLU A 170 23.72 -10.82 14.98
N TRP A 171 22.40 -10.64 15.08
CA TRP A 171 21.54 -10.09 14.04
C TRP A 171 21.34 -8.58 14.22
N ARG A 172 21.22 -7.88 13.09
CA ARG A 172 21.10 -6.42 13.05
C ARG A 172 19.67 -6.03 12.69
N HIS A 173 19.07 -5.09 13.43
CA HIS A 173 17.81 -4.47 13.03
C HIS A 173 18.06 -3.43 11.92
N ARG A 174 17.01 -3.02 11.21
CA ARG A 174 17.13 -2.19 10.00
C ARG A 174 17.86 -0.86 10.18
N ALA A 175 17.75 -0.22 11.35
CA ALA A 175 18.43 1.06 11.60
C ALA A 175 19.96 0.88 11.64
N ARG A 176 20.47 -0.12 12.37
CA ARG A 176 21.91 -0.48 12.37
C ARG A 176 22.40 -0.89 10.98
N ILE A 177 21.60 -1.68 10.25
CA ILE A 177 21.93 -2.07 8.87
C ILE A 177 22.09 -0.84 7.97
N LYS A 178 21.16 0.11 8.04
CA LYS A 178 21.23 1.36 7.27
C LYS A 178 22.49 2.17 7.59
N GLU A 179 22.84 2.32 8.86
CA GLU A 179 24.06 3.05 9.26
C GLU A 179 25.33 2.39 8.72
N GLU A 180 25.44 1.07 8.83
CA GLU A 180 26.56 0.30 8.29
C GLU A 180 26.61 0.37 6.76
N PHE A 181 25.46 0.30 6.10
CA PHE A 181 25.33 0.49 4.66
C PHE A 181 25.90 1.85 4.23
N HIS A 182 25.45 2.95 4.84
CA HIS A 182 25.96 4.30 4.54
C HIS A 182 27.44 4.47 4.85
N ARG A 183 27.98 3.72 5.82
CA ARG A 183 29.40 3.73 6.13
C ARG A 183 30.20 3.00 5.06
N LYS A 184 29.85 1.74 4.75
CA LYS A 184 30.60 0.89 3.82
C LYS A 184 30.49 1.37 2.37
N ILE A 185 29.32 1.85 1.95
CA ILE A 185 29.09 2.20 0.54
C ILE A 185 30.04 3.29 0.03
N LYS A 186 30.46 4.22 0.88
CA LYS A 186 31.36 5.33 0.51
C LYS A 186 32.74 4.87 0.03
N ASP A 187 33.19 3.72 0.53
CA ASP A 187 34.53 3.19 0.27
C ASP A 187 34.54 2.09 -0.82
N LEU A 188 33.37 1.77 -1.39
CA LEU A 188 33.27 0.71 -2.41
C LEU A 188 33.66 1.22 -3.81
N PRO A 189 34.33 0.38 -4.62
CA PRO A 189 34.60 0.68 -6.02
C PRO A 189 33.32 0.64 -6.86
N VAL A 190 33.30 1.41 -7.95
CA VAL A 190 32.22 1.40 -8.95
C VAL A 190 32.67 0.53 -10.13
N PRO A 191 31.88 -0.43 -10.65
CA PRO A 191 30.53 -0.82 -10.21
C PRO A 191 30.53 -1.76 -9.00
N ILE A 192 29.44 -1.74 -8.22
CA ILE A 192 29.22 -2.68 -7.11
C ILE A 192 28.50 -3.92 -7.64
N ALA A 193 29.06 -5.10 -7.39
CA ALA A 193 28.45 -6.36 -7.79
C ALA A 193 27.08 -6.55 -7.12
N GLY A 194 26.07 -7.01 -7.89
CA GLY A 194 24.72 -7.24 -7.39
C GLY A 194 23.80 -6.02 -7.39
N ILE A 195 24.31 -4.82 -7.71
CA ILE A 195 23.48 -3.63 -7.91
C ILE A 195 23.02 -3.59 -9.37
N PRO A 196 21.71 -3.36 -9.65
CA PRO A 196 21.22 -3.18 -11.01
C PRO A 196 21.90 -2.01 -11.72
N GLU A 197 21.98 -2.03 -13.04
CA GLU A 197 22.52 -0.91 -13.84
C GLU A 197 21.63 0.35 -13.78
N ARG A 198 20.32 0.14 -13.56
CA ARG A 198 19.32 1.18 -13.42
C ARG A 198 18.20 0.73 -12.49
N ILE A 199 17.72 1.66 -11.68
CA ILE A 199 16.58 1.46 -10.77
C ILE A 199 15.55 2.55 -11.08
N SER A 200 14.34 2.15 -11.49
CA SER A 200 13.24 3.08 -11.71
C SER A 200 12.19 2.92 -10.60
N LEU A 201 11.87 3.98 -9.89
CA LEU A 201 10.80 4.00 -8.90
C LEU A 201 9.57 4.65 -9.51
N PHE A 202 8.51 3.88 -9.71
CA PHE A 202 7.39 4.31 -10.55
C PHE A 202 6.09 4.56 -9.79
N GLY A 203 5.47 5.71 -10.06
CA GLY A 203 4.12 6.04 -9.58
C GLY A 203 4.04 6.21 -8.07
N ILE A 204 5.12 6.69 -7.45
CA ILE A 204 5.19 6.85 -6.00
C ILE A 204 4.64 8.22 -5.61
N SER A 205 3.67 8.22 -4.71
CA SER A 205 3.07 9.43 -4.11
C SER A 205 3.52 9.68 -2.67
N SER A 206 4.17 8.70 -2.04
CA SER A 206 4.82 8.85 -0.74
C SER A 206 5.85 7.75 -0.50
N LEU A 207 6.94 8.07 0.18
CA LEU A 207 7.95 7.10 0.59
C LEU A 207 8.61 7.55 1.91
N PRO A 208 8.91 6.65 2.86
CA PRO A 208 9.66 7.01 4.06
C PRO A 208 11.07 7.56 3.74
N ALA A 209 11.55 8.51 4.55
CA ALA A 209 12.91 9.07 4.45
C ALA A 209 13.98 7.99 4.37
N TYR A 210 13.81 6.95 5.18
CA TYR A 210 14.62 5.75 5.17
C TYR A 210 14.92 5.20 3.78
N HIS A 211 13.92 5.06 2.91
CA HIS A 211 14.13 4.53 1.56
C HIS A 211 14.75 5.56 0.63
N VAL A 212 14.31 6.82 0.70
CA VAL A 212 14.85 7.91 -0.11
C VAL A 212 16.35 8.09 0.15
N GLU A 213 16.78 8.05 1.41
CA GLU A 213 18.19 8.16 1.79
C GLU A 213 19.04 7.01 1.23
N VAL A 214 18.54 5.77 1.27
CA VAL A 214 19.25 4.61 0.70
C VAL A 214 19.38 4.73 -0.82
N LEU A 215 18.33 5.18 -1.51
CA LEU A 215 18.32 5.38 -2.96
C LEU A 215 19.19 6.57 -3.38
N ALA A 216 19.19 7.65 -2.61
CA ALA A 216 20.09 8.78 -2.83
C ALA A 216 21.56 8.33 -2.67
N ALA A 217 21.88 7.53 -1.65
CA ALA A 217 23.21 6.97 -1.48
C ALA A 217 23.62 6.07 -2.65
N ILE A 218 22.71 5.20 -3.14
CA ILE A 218 23.00 4.29 -4.25
C ILE A 218 23.12 5.00 -5.61
N SER A 219 22.48 6.14 -5.80
CA SER A 219 22.52 6.90 -7.05
C SER A 219 23.95 7.25 -7.50
N HIS A 220 24.89 7.41 -6.56
CA HIS A 220 26.30 7.60 -6.88
C HIS A 220 26.89 6.45 -7.72
N PHE A 221 26.34 5.25 -7.63
CA PHE A 221 26.85 4.01 -8.23
C PHE A 221 26.00 3.46 -9.38
N THR A 222 24.72 3.80 -9.44
CA THR A 222 23.77 3.33 -10.47
C THR A 222 22.83 4.46 -10.90
N GLU A 223 22.24 4.36 -12.10
CA GLU A 223 21.17 5.27 -12.49
C GLU A 223 19.92 5.03 -11.62
N VAL A 224 19.38 6.10 -11.03
CA VAL A 224 18.14 6.06 -10.24
C VAL A 224 17.16 7.06 -10.82
N ASN A 225 16.01 6.57 -11.27
CA ASN A 225 14.95 7.37 -11.87
C ASN A 225 13.71 7.35 -10.98
N LEU A 226 13.30 8.51 -10.45
CA LEU A 226 12.11 8.65 -9.62
C LEU A 226 10.97 9.23 -10.45
N PHE A 227 9.89 8.48 -10.64
CA PHE A 227 8.68 8.94 -11.32
C PHE A 227 7.59 9.22 -10.28
N LEU A 228 7.47 10.49 -9.93
CA LEU A 228 6.63 11.00 -8.85
C LEU A 228 5.28 11.45 -9.40
N LEU A 229 4.21 10.90 -8.84
CA LEU A 229 2.86 11.39 -9.08
C LEU A 229 2.59 12.54 -8.10
N SER A 230 2.63 13.77 -8.59
CA SER A 230 2.42 14.99 -7.81
C SER A 230 1.16 15.71 -8.29
N PRO A 231 0.24 16.11 -7.39
CA PRO A 231 -1.01 16.75 -7.78
C PRO A 231 -0.84 18.20 -8.26
N THR A 232 0.30 18.84 -7.96
CA THR A 232 0.55 20.26 -8.22
C THR A 232 1.96 20.50 -8.76
N ILE A 233 2.11 21.53 -9.58
CA ILE A 233 3.41 22.01 -10.11
C ILE A 233 4.14 22.90 -9.10
N GLU A 234 3.40 23.55 -8.21
CA GLU A 234 3.93 24.50 -7.25
C GLU A 234 4.47 23.77 -6.01
N TYR A 235 5.39 24.42 -5.30
CA TYR A 235 5.79 23.96 -3.98
C TYR A 235 4.63 24.12 -2.99
N TRP A 236 4.23 23.03 -2.34
CA TRP A 236 2.97 22.95 -1.60
C TRP A 236 3.07 22.36 -0.20
N ALA A 237 4.30 22.14 0.26
CA ALA A 237 4.53 21.47 1.52
C ALA A 237 4.22 22.34 2.76
N ASP A 238 4.31 23.66 2.62
CA ASP A 238 3.92 24.63 3.65
C ASP A 238 2.41 24.92 3.69
N ILE A 239 1.62 24.38 2.75
CA ILE A 239 0.17 24.60 2.74
C ILE A 239 -0.44 23.87 3.93
N VAL A 240 -1.14 24.58 4.80
CA VAL A 240 -1.85 23.99 5.95
C VAL A 240 -3.36 24.16 5.84
N SER A 241 -4.11 23.23 6.43
CA SER A 241 -5.57 23.35 6.49
C SER A 241 -6.02 24.46 7.43
N THR A 242 -7.21 25.04 7.22
CA THR A 242 -7.82 26.04 8.12
C THR A 242 -7.93 25.54 9.57
N ARG A 243 -8.18 24.24 9.74
CA ARG A 243 -8.21 23.59 11.05
C ARG A 243 -6.84 23.62 11.72
N GLU A 244 -5.76 23.33 10.98
CA GLU A 244 -4.38 23.39 11.50
C GLU A 244 -3.93 24.83 11.79
N GLN A 245 -4.32 25.80 10.95
CA GLN A 245 -4.07 27.23 11.18
C GLN A 245 -4.64 27.68 12.53
N ALA A 246 -5.85 27.23 12.89
CA ALA A 246 -6.52 27.59 14.15
C ALA A 246 -5.72 27.21 15.40
N PHE A 247 -4.88 26.17 15.34
CA PHE A 247 -4.02 25.73 16.45
C PHE A 247 -2.62 26.37 16.45
N ARG A 248 -2.26 27.14 15.41
CA ARG A 248 -0.96 27.82 15.30
C ARG A 248 -0.99 29.25 15.85
N LYS A 249 0.17 29.76 16.26
CA LYS A 249 0.34 31.13 16.74
C LYS A 249 0.14 32.14 15.60
N PRO A 250 -0.31 33.38 15.87
CA PRO A 250 -0.56 34.38 14.83
C PRO A 250 0.63 34.69 13.92
N GLU A 251 1.85 34.71 14.48
CA GLU A 251 3.10 34.95 13.74
C GLU A 251 3.43 33.81 12.76
N GLU A 252 3.09 32.57 13.12
CA GLU A 252 3.26 31.39 12.26
C GLU A 252 2.20 31.35 11.14
N ARG A 253 0.99 31.88 11.39
CA ARG A 253 -0.07 31.97 10.36
C ARG A 253 0.29 32.88 9.20
N ALA A 254 1.04 33.95 9.46
CA ALA A 254 1.45 34.91 8.44
C ALA A 254 2.50 34.35 7.45
N LEU A 255 3.16 33.24 7.80
CA LEU A 255 4.16 32.56 6.98
C LEU A 255 3.57 31.44 6.12
N LEU A 256 2.29 31.09 6.31
CA LEU A 256 1.65 29.97 5.63
C LEU A 256 1.11 30.45 4.28
N SER A 257 1.41 29.71 3.22
CA SER A 257 0.90 30.00 1.89
C SER A 257 -0.60 29.73 1.82
N GLU A 258 -1.38 30.72 1.36
CA GLU A 258 -2.71 30.48 0.81
C GLU A 258 -2.62 29.51 -0.37
N GLY A 259 -3.52 28.54 -0.46
CA GLY A 259 -3.44 27.45 -1.44
C GLY A 259 -4.76 26.69 -1.57
N ASN A 260 -4.76 25.61 -2.35
CA ASN A 260 -5.99 24.85 -2.60
C ASN A 260 -6.50 24.15 -1.30
N PRO A 261 -7.76 24.37 -0.88
CA PRO A 261 -8.27 23.85 0.39
C PRO A 261 -8.46 22.32 0.42
N LEU A 262 -8.71 21.68 -0.73
CA LEU A 262 -8.79 20.21 -0.81
C LEU A 262 -7.41 19.61 -0.60
N LEU A 263 -6.40 20.16 -1.27
CA LEU A 263 -5.02 19.72 -1.11
C LEU A 263 -4.52 19.94 0.32
N ALA A 264 -4.87 21.07 0.94
CA ALA A 264 -4.53 21.39 2.31
C ALA A 264 -5.10 20.39 3.34
N SER A 265 -6.29 19.83 3.08
CA SER A 265 -6.98 18.92 4.00
C SER A 265 -6.71 17.44 3.74
N LEU A 266 -6.53 17.04 2.47
CA LEU A 266 -6.36 15.65 2.07
C LEU A 266 -4.91 15.27 1.76
N GLY A 267 -4.03 16.25 1.52
CA GLY A 267 -2.70 16.03 0.97
C GLY A 267 -1.56 15.88 1.98
N LYS A 268 -1.85 15.70 3.28
CA LYS A 268 -0.81 15.70 4.34
C LYS A 268 0.38 14.75 4.05
N LEU A 269 0.11 13.50 3.65
CA LEU A 269 1.18 12.54 3.33
C LEU A 269 2.02 12.96 2.12
N GLY A 270 1.40 13.61 1.14
CA GLY A 270 2.09 14.12 -0.05
C GLY A 270 2.96 15.35 0.27
N ARG A 271 2.55 16.19 1.23
CA ARG A 271 3.36 17.34 1.69
C ARG A 271 4.68 16.89 2.31
N ASP A 272 4.59 15.99 3.30
CA ASP A 272 5.77 15.44 3.99
C ASP A 272 6.74 14.78 3.00
N PHE A 273 6.22 14.13 1.96
CA PHE A 273 7.04 13.54 0.90
C PHE A 273 7.61 14.58 -0.07
N SER A 274 6.84 15.61 -0.43
CA SER A 274 7.30 16.70 -1.30
C SER A 274 8.48 17.44 -0.68
N ASP A 275 8.42 17.77 0.61
CA ASP A 275 9.53 18.38 1.36
C ASP A 275 10.81 17.57 1.22
N MET A 276 10.72 16.28 1.54
CA MET A 276 11.82 15.33 1.45
C MET A 276 12.39 15.22 0.03
N MET A 277 11.52 15.28 -0.99
CA MET A 277 11.96 15.23 -2.38
C MET A 277 12.62 16.53 -2.84
N VAL A 278 12.29 17.70 -2.25
CA VAL A 278 13.01 18.96 -2.51
C VAL A 278 14.44 18.85 -1.97
N GLU A 279 14.61 18.38 -0.74
CA GLU A 279 15.95 18.15 -0.15
C GLU A 279 16.76 17.14 -0.99
N CYS A 280 16.11 16.06 -1.45
CA CYS A 280 16.73 15.07 -2.32
C CYS A 280 17.03 15.62 -3.73
N GLY A 281 16.23 16.57 -4.21
CA GLY A 281 16.38 17.22 -5.52
C GLY A 281 17.67 18.01 -5.66
N GLU A 282 18.28 18.47 -4.55
CA GLU A 282 19.62 19.07 -4.58
C GLU A 282 20.70 18.09 -5.05
N LEU A 283 20.49 16.79 -4.86
CA LEU A 283 21.36 15.71 -5.33
C LEU A 283 21.01 15.25 -6.75
N ALA A 284 19.85 15.64 -7.28
CA ALA A 284 19.40 15.25 -8.60
C ALA A 284 20.16 16.03 -9.68
N VAL A 285 20.58 15.31 -10.73
CA VAL A 285 21.29 15.91 -11.87
C VAL A 285 20.30 16.50 -12.89
N GLY A 286 19.02 16.15 -12.78
CA GLY A 286 17.95 16.73 -13.57
C GLY A 286 16.57 16.42 -13.02
N ASN A 287 15.71 17.45 -13.00
CA ASN A 287 14.30 17.36 -12.70
C ASN A 287 13.52 17.67 -13.98
N LEU A 288 12.60 16.78 -14.36
CA LEU A 288 11.73 16.95 -15.51
C LEU A 288 10.28 17.02 -15.07
N ASP A 289 9.71 18.20 -15.24
CA ASP A 289 8.31 18.48 -14.92
C ASP A 289 7.43 18.22 -16.15
N LEU A 290 6.54 17.24 -16.02
CA LEU A 290 5.64 16.74 -17.06
C LEU A 290 4.18 17.01 -16.70
N TYR A 291 3.93 18.14 -16.04
CA TYR A 291 2.59 18.56 -15.65
C TYR A 291 1.79 19.03 -16.86
N VAL A 292 0.51 18.67 -16.87
CA VAL A 292 -0.42 19.09 -17.92
C VAL A 292 -1.65 19.68 -17.24
N ASP A 293 -1.93 20.96 -17.54
CA ASP A 293 -3.17 21.58 -17.11
C ASP A 293 -4.35 21.02 -17.91
N SER A 294 -5.49 20.91 -17.23
CA SER A 294 -6.72 20.47 -17.85
C SER A 294 -7.50 21.71 -18.29
N ASP A 295 -7.33 22.10 -19.56
CA ASP A 295 -8.08 23.21 -20.12
C ASP A 295 -9.60 23.02 -19.93
N GLY A 296 -10.24 24.10 -19.47
CA GLY A 296 -11.60 24.12 -18.92
C GLY A 296 -12.68 23.49 -19.81
N GLY A 297 -13.81 23.16 -19.18
CA GLY A 297 -14.98 22.61 -19.88
C GLY A 297 -15.88 21.74 -19.01
N SER A 298 -15.40 21.31 -17.84
CA SER A 298 -16.22 20.63 -16.84
C SER A 298 -15.77 20.97 -15.42
N LEU A 299 -16.64 20.74 -14.44
CA LEU A 299 -16.42 20.91 -13.01
C LEU A 299 -15.22 20.08 -12.55
N LEU A 300 -15.12 18.83 -13.01
CA LEU A 300 -13.97 17.98 -12.69
C LEU A 300 -12.64 18.61 -13.14
N LYS A 301 -12.56 19.09 -14.38
CA LYS A 301 -11.35 19.71 -14.91
C LYS A 301 -11.02 21.01 -14.18
N ALA A 302 -12.02 21.81 -13.82
CA ALA A 302 -11.82 23.03 -13.06
C ALA A 302 -11.22 22.74 -11.68
N ILE A 303 -11.74 21.74 -10.96
CA ILE A 303 -11.18 21.31 -9.67
C ILE A 303 -9.76 20.77 -9.85
N GLN A 304 -9.50 19.96 -10.87
CA GLN A 304 -8.16 19.44 -11.17
C GLN A 304 -7.16 20.56 -11.49
N SER A 305 -7.57 21.57 -12.28
CA SER A 305 -6.75 22.74 -12.59
C SER A 305 -6.50 23.60 -11.35
N ASP A 306 -7.50 23.77 -10.49
CA ASP A 306 -7.35 24.51 -9.24
C ASP A 306 -6.40 23.80 -8.26
N ILE A 307 -6.44 22.47 -8.18
CA ILE A 307 -5.47 21.68 -7.41
C ILE A 307 -4.07 21.83 -8.01
N LEU A 308 -3.94 21.69 -9.33
CA LEU A 308 -2.66 21.77 -10.04
C LEU A 308 -1.96 23.10 -9.80
N ASN A 309 -2.71 24.19 -9.90
CA ASN A 309 -2.22 25.57 -9.80
C ASN A 309 -2.37 26.19 -8.39
N LEU A 310 -2.65 25.37 -7.36
CA LEU A 310 -2.86 25.81 -5.96
C LEU A 310 -3.91 26.92 -5.75
N ARG A 311 -4.95 26.99 -6.59
CA ARG A 311 -6.01 28.00 -6.48
C ARG A 311 -7.12 27.54 -5.53
N GLY A 312 -7.82 28.48 -4.89
CA GLY A 312 -9.06 28.17 -4.16
C GLY A 312 -9.40 29.07 -2.97
N THR A 313 -8.46 29.87 -2.47
CA THR A 313 -8.66 30.77 -1.32
C THR A 313 -8.69 32.25 -1.69
N GLU A 314 -8.50 32.58 -2.97
CA GLU A 314 -8.46 33.96 -3.47
C GLU A 314 -9.80 34.68 -3.25
N GLU A 315 -9.78 35.75 -2.45
CA GLU A 315 -10.94 36.63 -2.29
C GLU A 315 -11.27 37.34 -3.61
N GLY A 316 -12.54 37.30 -4.03
CA GLY A 316 -13.01 38.00 -5.24
C GLY A 316 -13.01 37.18 -6.53
N ARG A 317 -12.59 35.91 -6.50
CA ARG A 317 -12.78 35.00 -7.65
C ARG A 317 -14.27 34.74 -7.86
N GLY A 318 -14.77 35.09 -9.05
CA GLY A 318 -16.15 34.80 -9.45
C GLY A 318 -16.44 33.30 -9.41
N ARG A 319 -17.69 32.92 -9.12
CA ARG A 319 -18.11 31.52 -9.18
C ARG A 319 -18.00 31.03 -10.62
N LEU A 320 -17.52 29.80 -10.79
CA LEU A 320 -17.54 29.14 -12.09
C LEU A 320 -19.00 28.87 -12.49
N GLU A 321 -19.37 29.27 -13.70
CA GLU A 321 -20.64 28.86 -14.30
C GLU A 321 -20.53 27.42 -14.81
N ILE A 322 -21.42 26.56 -14.34
CA ILE A 322 -21.45 25.14 -14.71
C ILE A 322 -22.69 24.90 -15.55
N THR A 323 -22.52 24.19 -16.67
CA THR A 323 -23.64 23.85 -17.55
C THR A 323 -24.50 22.72 -16.96
N GLU A 324 -25.80 22.71 -17.22
CA GLU A 324 -26.70 21.62 -16.77
C GLU A 324 -26.36 20.24 -17.37
N HIS A 325 -25.56 20.21 -18.44
CA HIS A 325 -25.08 18.99 -19.08
C HIS A 325 -23.79 18.44 -18.48
N ASP A 326 -23.18 19.15 -17.53
CA ASP A 326 -21.95 18.71 -16.90
C ASP A 326 -22.22 17.58 -15.89
N LYS A 327 -21.96 16.36 -16.34
CA LYS A 327 -22.08 15.14 -15.55
C LYS A 327 -20.75 14.66 -14.97
N SER A 328 -19.69 15.47 -15.01
CA SER A 328 -18.33 15.03 -14.66
C SER A 328 -18.13 14.73 -13.16
N ILE A 329 -18.93 15.35 -12.29
CA ILE A 329 -19.02 15.00 -10.87
C ILE A 329 -20.50 14.94 -10.49
N GLN A 330 -20.90 13.82 -9.89
CA GLN A 330 -22.26 13.58 -9.45
C GLN A 330 -22.26 13.08 -8.01
N VAL A 331 -23.31 13.43 -7.26
CA VAL A 331 -23.52 12.96 -5.89
C VAL A 331 -24.88 12.28 -5.84
N HIS A 332 -24.88 11.00 -5.45
CA HIS A 332 -26.07 10.17 -5.37
C HIS A 332 -26.34 9.81 -3.90
N SER A 333 -27.56 10.06 -3.43
CA SER A 333 -27.98 9.70 -2.06
C SER A 333 -28.98 8.56 -2.13
N CYS A 334 -28.61 7.41 -1.54
CA CYS A 334 -29.37 6.17 -1.60
C CYS A 334 -29.72 5.68 -0.19
N HIS A 335 -30.82 4.93 -0.05
CA HIS A 335 -31.33 4.47 1.25
C HIS A 335 -30.82 3.08 1.69
N SER A 336 -30.13 2.35 0.82
CA SER A 336 -29.53 1.04 1.12
C SER A 336 -28.40 0.68 0.15
N PRO A 337 -27.48 -0.23 0.52
CA PRO A 337 -26.44 -0.72 -0.39
C PRO A 337 -26.99 -1.35 -1.67
N MET A 338 -28.10 -2.07 -1.57
CA MET A 338 -28.77 -2.64 -2.75
C MET A 338 -29.21 -1.52 -3.72
N ARG A 339 -29.88 -0.48 -3.20
CA ARG A 339 -30.36 0.63 -4.03
C ARG A 339 -29.20 1.43 -4.63
N GLU A 340 -28.13 1.61 -3.86
CA GLU A 340 -26.90 2.25 -4.32
C GLU A 340 -26.29 1.50 -5.50
N MET A 341 -26.22 0.17 -5.44
CA MET A 341 -25.72 -0.66 -6.55
C MET A 341 -26.62 -0.61 -7.80
N GLU A 342 -27.95 -0.59 -7.63
CA GLU A 342 -28.89 -0.40 -8.74
C GLU A 342 -28.67 0.96 -9.44
N VAL A 343 -28.58 2.04 -8.66
CA VAL A 343 -28.35 3.40 -9.18
C VAL A 343 -26.99 3.50 -9.87
N LEU A 344 -25.96 2.88 -9.30
CA LEU A 344 -24.63 2.80 -9.91
C LEU A 344 -24.68 2.07 -11.26
N PHE A 345 -25.36 0.92 -11.32
CA PHE A 345 -25.49 0.12 -12.54
C PHE A 345 -26.18 0.91 -13.67
N ASP A 346 -27.31 1.56 -13.36
CA ASP A 346 -28.03 2.41 -14.32
C ASP A 346 -27.17 3.61 -14.77
N SER A 347 -26.40 4.20 -13.85
CA SER A 347 -25.50 5.31 -14.16
C SER A 347 -24.36 4.89 -15.08
N ILE A 348 -23.77 3.70 -14.85
CA ILE A 348 -22.73 3.14 -15.73
C ILE A 348 -23.29 2.84 -17.11
N LEU A 349 -24.49 2.24 -17.21
CA LEU A 349 -25.14 2.02 -18.49
C LEU A 349 -25.35 3.32 -19.26
N SER A 350 -25.88 4.36 -18.60
CA SER A 350 -26.05 5.68 -19.22
C SER A 350 -24.71 6.25 -19.71
N MET A 351 -23.63 6.11 -18.95
CA MET A 351 -22.30 6.55 -19.38
C MET A 351 -21.77 5.77 -20.59
N LEU A 352 -21.96 4.45 -20.63
CA LEU A 352 -21.54 3.61 -21.75
C LEU A 352 -22.29 3.95 -23.05
N ASP A 353 -23.57 4.34 -22.95
CA ASP A 353 -24.37 4.78 -24.10
C ASP A 353 -24.03 6.20 -24.56
N GLU A 354 -23.78 7.13 -23.62
CA GLU A 354 -23.58 8.55 -23.91
C GLU A 354 -22.13 8.91 -24.26
N VAL A 355 -21.12 8.20 -23.72
CA VAL A 355 -19.71 8.55 -23.87
C VAL A 355 -19.04 7.66 -24.92
N PRO A 356 -18.73 8.20 -26.12
CA PRO A 356 -18.13 7.40 -27.18
C PRO A 356 -16.75 6.85 -26.77
N GLY A 357 -16.56 5.54 -26.96
CA GLY A 357 -15.28 4.87 -26.71
C GLY A 357 -15.02 4.48 -25.25
N LEU A 358 -15.93 4.78 -24.32
CA LEU A 358 -15.85 4.29 -22.94
C LEU A 358 -16.05 2.77 -22.91
N ASN A 359 -15.10 2.05 -22.32
CA ASN A 359 -15.22 0.61 -22.12
C ASN A 359 -15.37 0.30 -20.62
N PRO A 360 -15.99 -0.84 -20.24
CA PRO A 360 -16.09 -1.24 -18.84
C PRO A 360 -14.75 -1.29 -18.08
N ARG A 361 -13.65 -1.59 -18.78
CA ARG A 361 -12.29 -1.59 -18.20
C ARG A 361 -11.76 -0.22 -17.79
N ASP A 362 -12.37 0.85 -18.30
CA ASP A 362 -12.00 2.24 -18.02
C ASP A 362 -12.74 2.77 -16.78
N ILE A 363 -13.60 1.93 -16.16
CA ILE A 363 -14.44 2.26 -15.00
C ILE A 363 -13.90 1.54 -13.76
N LEU A 364 -13.65 2.30 -12.70
CA LEU A 364 -13.26 1.79 -11.39
C LEU A 364 -14.33 2.15 -10.35
N VAL A 365 -14.82 1.15 -9.63
CA VAL A 365 -15.72 1.32 -8.49
C VAL A 365 -14.96 0.95 -7.23
N MET A 366 -14.91 1.88 -6.27
CA MET A 366 -14.25 1.68 -4.98
C MET A 366 -15.27 1.76 -3.86
N THR A 367 -15.11 0.92 -2.85
CA THR A 367 -15.94 0.88 -1.64
C THR A 367 -15.05 0.69 -0.41
N PRO A 368 -15.40 1.26 0.76
CA PRO A 368 -14.63 1.08 1.98
C PRO A 368 -14.61 -0.37 2.49
N ASP A 369 -15.64 -1.17 2.15
CA ASP A 369 -15.72 -2.59 2.53
C ASP A 369 -16.28 -3.41 1.36
N ILE A 370 -15.38 -4.03 0.59
CA ILE A 370 -15.78 -4.84 -0.56
C ILE A 370 -16.48 -6.14 -0.14
N GLU A 371 -16.22 -6.66 1.05
CA GLU A 371 -16.86 -7.88 1.53
C GLU A 371 -18.34 -7.66 1.85
N MET A 372 -18.68 -6.48 2.37
CA MET A 372 -20.06 -6.06 2.56
C MET A 372 -20.78 -5.88 1.22
N TYR A 373 -20.12 -5.31 0.20
CA TYR A 373 -20.75 -4.96 -1.07
C TYR A 373 -20.80 -6.10 -2.10
N ALA A 374 -19.89 -7.08 -2.03
CA ALA A 374 -19.79 -8.16 -3.02
C ALA A 374 -21.11 -8.90 -3.31
N PRO A 375 -21.95 -9.25 -2.31
CA PRO A 375 -23.25 -9.88 -2.58
C PRO A 375 -24.21 -8.98 -3.36
N TYR A 376 -24.25 -7.67 -3.06
CA TYR A 376 -25.12 -6.72 -3.77
C TYR A 376 -24.64 -6.45 -5.19
N ILE A 377 -23.32 -6.34 -5.39
CA ILE A 377 -22.72 -6.23 -6.73
C ILE A 377 -23.11 -7.44 -7.56
N SER A 378 -22.94 -8.66 -7.02
CA SER A 378 -23.29 -9.88 -7.75
C SER A 378 -24.79 -9.95 -8.07
N ALA A 379 -25.65 -9.60 -7.10
CA ALA A 379 -27.09 -9.61 -7.30
C ALA A 379 -27.56 -8.66 -8.42
N VAL A 380 -26.98 -7.45 -8.50
CA VAL A 380 -27.36 -6.45 -9.52
C VAL A 380 -26.71 -6.74 -10.87
N PHE A 381 -25.39 -6.98 -10.90
CA PHE A 381 -24.65 -7.13 -12.15
C PHE A 381 -24.80 -8.51 -12.79
N GLU A 382 -24.86 -9.60 -12.01
CA GLU A 382 -25.11 -10.95 -12.53
C GLU A 382 -26.60 -11.23 -12.71
N GLY A 383 -27.46 -10.61 -11.88
CA GLY A 383 -28.91 -10.76 -11.97
C GLY A 383 -29.53 -10.13 -13.22
N CYS A 384 -28.78 -9.29 -13.95
CA CYS A 384 -29.23 -8.71 -15.21
C CYS A 384 -29.34 -9.79 -16.31
N GLN A 385 -30.57 -10.19 -16.62
CA GLN A 385 -30.86 -11.23 -17.61
C GLN A 385 -30.91 -10.68 -19.05
N ASP A 386 -31.03 -9.37 -19.24
CA ASP A 386 -31.04 -8.74 -20.57
C ASP A 386 -29.62 -8.68 -21.13
N PRO A 387 -29.31 -9.42 -22.21
CA PRO A 387 -27.97 -9.43 -22.80
C PRO A 387 -27.51 -8.05 -23.28
N ALA A 388 -28.43 -7.15 -23.66
CA ALA A 388 -28.10 -5.82 -24.14
C ALA A 388 -27.63 -4.88 -23.02
N ARG A 389 -27.99 -5.16 -21.77
CA ARG A 389 -27.64 -4.37 -20.58
C ARG A 389 -26.54 -4.99 -19.73
N ARG A 390 -25.97 -6.11 -20.17
CA ARG A 390 -24.97 -6.84 -19.40
C ARG A 390 -23.63 -6.11 -19.42
N ILE A 391 -23.16 -5.70 -18.23
CA ILE A 391 -21.84 -5.09 -18.05
C ILE A 391 -20.89 -6.15 -17.47
N PRO A 392 -19.76 -6.47 -18.13
CA PRO A 392 -18.74 -7.35 -17.56
C PRO A 392 -18.05 -6.65 -16.39
N PHE A 393 -17.86 -7.36 -15.28
CA PHE A 393 -17.21 -6.83 -14.08
C PHE A 393 -16.33 -7.90 -13.42
N SER A 394 -15.43 -7.45 -12.55
CA SER A 394 -14.64 -8.32 -11.68
C SER A 394 -14.49 -7.64 -10.33
N ILE A 395 -14.70 -8.39 -9.25
CA ILE A 395 -14.48 -7.89 -7.89
C ILE A 395 -13.05 -8.24 -7.46
N ALA A 396 -12.31 -7.24 -7.01
CA ALA A 396 -10.95 -7.39 -6.47
C ALA A 396 -10.93 -7.20 -4.95
N ASP A 397 -9.77 -7.47 -4.33
CA ASP A 397 -9.49 -7.22 -2.91
C ASP A 397 -10.38 -7.96 -1.89
N ARG A 398 -10.95 -9.10 -2.31
CA ARG A 398 -11.65 -10.01 -1.39
C ARG A 398 -10.66 -10.90 -0.65
N SER A 399 -11.02 -11.28 0.57
CA SER A 399 -10.23 -12.20 1.36
C SER A 399 -10.28 -13.61 0.76
N LEU A 400 -9.12 -14.26 0.63
CA LEU A 400 -9.01 -15.66 0.23
C LEU A 400 -9.87 -16.59 1.10
N ALA A 401 -10.06 -16.21 2.37
CA ALA A 401 -10.91 -16.90 3.34
C ALA A 401 -12.40 -16.95 2.94
N LYS A 402 -12.87 -16.04 2.06
CA LYS A 402 -14.28 -15.95 1.64
C LYS A 402 -14.51 -16.19 0.14
N GLU A 403 -13.47 -16.07 -0.69
CA GLU A 403 -13.60 -16.18 -2.16
C GLU A 403 -13.43 -17.61 -2.68
N GLY A 404 -12.67 -18.45 -1.97
CA GLY A 404 -12.34 -19.81 -2.42
C GLY A 404 -13.39 -20.87 -2.06
N ARG A 405 -13.44 -21.97 -2.83
CA ARG A 405 -14.22 -23.18 -2.46
C ARG A 405 -13.55 -24.04 -1.38
N ILE A 406 -12.26 -23.86 -1.17
CA ILE A 406 -11.43 -24.74 -0.32
C ILE A 406 -11.08 -24.05 0.99
N ALA A 407 -10.66 -22.78 0.96
CA ALA A 407 -10.21 -22.07 2.16
C ALA A 407 -11.27 -21.99 3.28
N PRO A 408 -12.56 -21.66 3.02
CA PRO A 408 -13.59 -21.66 4.06
C PRO A 408 -13.76 -23.04 4.69
N VAL A 409 -13.69 -24.11 3.89
CA VAL A 409 -13.83 -25.50 4.34
C VAL A 409 -12.65 -25.87 5.24
N LEU A 410 -11.43 -25.54 4.83
CA LEU A 410 -10.23 -25.79 5.61
C LEU A 410 -10.31 -25.07 6.97
N LEU A 411 -10.75 -23.81 6.99
CA LEU A 411 -10.94 -23.05 8.23
C LEU A 411 -12.01 -23.68 9.13
N LYS A 412 -13.13 -24.17 8.56
CA LYS A 412 -14.14 -24.93 9.30
C LYS A 412 -13.55 -26.20 9.92
N LEU A 413 -12.75 -26.95 9.16
CA LEU A 413 -12.07 -28.17 9.64
C LEU A 413 -11.08 -27.88 10.77
N LEU A 414 -10.28 -26.81 10.64
CA LEU A 414 -9.34 -26.37 11.69
C LEU A 414 -10.05 -25.88 12.96
N GLY A 415 -11.30 -25.44 12.84
CA GLY A 415 -12.15 -25.07 13.98
C GLY A 415 -12.87 -26.23 14.66
N LEU A 416 -12.77 -27.46 14.15
CA LEU A 416 -13.41 -28.63 14.78
C LEU A 416 -12.80 -28.99 16.15
N PRO A 417 -11.47 -29.01 16.34
CA PRO A 417 -10.88 -29.29 17.65
C PRO A 417 -11.35 -28.27 18.69
N GLY A 418 -11.91 -28.75 19.80
CA GLY A 418 -12.47 -27.90 20.86
C GLY A 418 -13.91 -27.42 20.62
N SER A 419 -14.50 -27.69 19.45
CA SER A 419 -15.93 -27.48 19.20
C SER A 419 -16.77 -28.63 19.78
N ARG A 420 -18.09 -28.42 19.86
CA ARG A 420 -19.05 -29.49 20.21
C ARG A 420 -19.35 -30.43 19.04
N VAL A 421 -18.81 -30.16 17.85
CA VAL A 421 -19.04 -30.90 16.61
C VAL A 421 -20.53 -31.15 16.39
N THR A 422 -21.28 -30.07 16.22
CA THR A 422 -22.74 -30.18 16.07
C THR A 422 -23.09 -30.81 14.72
N VAL A 423 -24.27 -31.44 14.63
CA VAL A 423 -24.81 -31.99 13.38
C VAL A 423 -24.79 -30.94 12.27
N VAL A 424 -25.19 -29.70 12.58
CA VAL A 424 -25.17 -28.57 11.64
C VAL A 424 -23.76 -28.28 11.12
N GLN A 425 -22.73 -28.30 11.98
CA GLN A 425 -21.34 -28.07 11.56
C GLN A 425 -20.83 -29.18 10.65
N VAL A 426 -21.18 -30.45 10.94
CA VAL A 426 -20.79 -31.59 10.11
C VAL A 426 -21.47 -31.53 8.75
N LEU A 427 -22.78 -31.25 8.71
CA LEU A 427 -23.54 -31.10 7.47
C LEU A 427 -23.00 -29.95 6.61
N ASP A 428 -22.72 -28.79 7.20
CA ASP A 428 -22.16 -27.64 6.50
C ASP A 428 -20.78 -27.92 5.87
N ILE A 429 -19.96 -28.79 6.48
CA ILE A 429 -18.70 -29.27 5.89
C ILE A 429 -18.97 -30.26 4.76
N LEU A 430 -19.90 -31.22 4.97
CA LEU A 430 -20.27 -32.23 3.97
C LEU A 430 -20.95 -31.61 2.74
N GLU A 431 -21.67 -30.51 2.88
CA GLU A 431 -22.32 -29.78 1.78
C GLU A 431 -21.33 -29.10 0.84
N SER A 432 -20.09 -28.89 1.29
CA SER A 432 -19.06 -28.28 0.45
C SER A 432 -18.73 -29.15 -0.77
N PRO A 433 -18.71 -28.59 -2.00
CA PRO A 433 -18.44 -29.35 -3.22
C PRO A 433 -17.13 -30.16 -3.17
N SER A 434 -16.08 -29.58 -2.59
CA SER A 434 -14.75 -30.22 -2.49
C SER A 434 -14.78 -31.45 -1.57
N VAL A 435 -15.59 -31.41 -0.51
CA VAL A 435 -15.76 -32.52 0.45
C VAL A 435 -16.64 -33.59 -0.17
N ARG A 436 -17.78 -33.20 -0.76
CA ARG A 436 -18.66 -34.13 -1.49
C ARG A 436 -17.92 -34.94 -2.52
N GLN A 437 -17.12 -34.28 -3.35
CA GLN A 437 -16.33 -34.93 -4.38
C GLN A 437 -15.31 -35.91 -3.78
N ARG A 438 -14.68 -35.57 -2.65
CA ARG A 438 -13.69 -36.42 -1.99
C ARG A 438 -14.30 -37.67 -1.34
N PHE A 439 -15.54 -37.57 -0.86
CA PHE A 439 -16.27 -38.67 -0.23
C PHE A 439 -17.28 -39.35 -1.19
N GLU A 440 -17.28 -38.96 -2.47
CA GLU A 440 -18.16 -39.48 -3.50
C GLU A 440 -19.66 -39.37 -3.16
N LEU A 441 -20.04 -38.32 -2.41
CA LEU A 441 -21.40 -38.12 -1.92
C LEU A 441 -22.28 -37.39 -2.93
N ASP A 442 -23.33 -38.07 -3.39
CA ASP A 442 -24.38 -37.45 -4.18
C ASP A 442 -25.38 -36.66 -3.31
N SER A 443 -26.37 -36.02 -3.94
CA SER A 443 -27.32 -35.17 -3.23
C SER A 443 -28.36 -35.99 -2.44
N GLU A 444 -28.68 -37.20 -2.88
CA GLU A 444 -29.62 -38.09 -2.19
C GLU A 444 -28.98 -38.70 -0.94
N GLU A 445 -27.72 -39.10 -1.04
CA GLU A 445 -26.92 -39.58 0.08
C GLU A 445 -26.74 -38.52 1.16
N LEU A 446 -26.56 -37.25 0.77
CA LEU A 446 -26.46 -36.15 1.72
C LEU A 446 -27.76 -35.91 2.47
N GLU A 447 -28.91 -35.95 1.79
CA GLU A 447 -30.22 -35.86 2.45
C GLU A 447 -30.49 -37.08 3.35
N ARG A 448 -30.05 -38.28 2.95
CA ARG A 448 -30.11 -39.47 3.82
C ARG A 448 -29.27 -39.29 5.08
N ILE A 449 -28.03 -38.81 4.95
CA ILE A 449 -27.15 -38.50 6.09
C ILE A 449 -27.80 -37.45 6.98
N ARG A 450 -28.40 -36.39 6.40
CA ARG A 450 -29.13 -35.38 7.17
C ARG A 450 -30.26 -36.02 7.98
N SER A 451 -31.08 -36.87 7.36
CA SER A 451 -32.17 -37.55 8.06
C SER A 451 -31.68 -38.44 9.21
N TRP A 452 -30.58 -39.18 9.01
CA TRP A 452 -29.99 -40.04 10.05
C TRP A 452 -29.37 -39.27 11.22
N LEU A 453 -28.97 -38.01 11.01
CA LEU A 453 -28.38 -37.17 12.04
C LEU A 453 -29.43 -36.33 12.79
N GLU A 454 -30.64 -36.20 12.25
CA GLU A 454 -31.78 -35.53 12.89
C GLU A 454 -32.62 -36.48 13.78
N GLU A 455 -32.57 -37.79 13.53
CA GLU A 455 -33.06 -38.85 14.42
C GLU A 455 -32.13 -39.07 15.63
#